data_AF-D7CDE8-F1
#
_entry.id   AF-D7CDE8-F1
#
_cell.length_a   1.000
_cell.length_b   1.000
_cell.length_c   1.000
_cell.angle_alpha   90.00
_cell.angle_beta   90.00
_cell.angle_gamma   90.00
#
_symmetry.space_group_name_H-M   'P 1'
#
loop_
_entity.id
_entity.type
_entity.pdbx_description
1 polymer ?
#
loop_
_entity_poly.entity_id
_entity_poly.type
_entity_poly.pdbx_seq_one_letter_code
_entity_poly.pdbx_strand_id
1 'polypeptide(L)'
;MQVAETEKDEEGVQETVTLVVVNGQTVETRIYGRTVIHCDLEPDITADVHSVDISVPTWIEEEYETGEQNEDGSNTIAVRQALRNERRTVDLGPDGLKALQKALKPFAAASRPAEEPPAKKRGRPAKKAAQTPPSAS
;
A
#
# COMPACT_ATOMS: atom_id res chain seq x y z
N MET A 1 -2.83 -10.12 -15.46
CA MET A 1 -2.96 -11.18 -16.50
C MET A 1 -3.35 -10.53 -17.81
N GLN A 2 -2.78 -10.91 -18.95
CA GLN A 2 -3.22 -10.39 -20.26
C GLN A 2 -4.56 -11.04 -20.64
N VAL A 3 -5.50 -10.24 -21.10
CA VAL A 3 -6.86 -10.64 -21.49
C VAL A 3 -7.14 -10.31 -22.95
N ALA A 4 -8.19 -10.89 -23.51
CA ALA A 4 -8.56 -10.64 -24.90
C ALA A 4 -9.15 -9.23 -25.06
N GLU A 5 -9.09 -8.65 -26.28
CA GLU A 5 -9.72 -7.34 -26.55
C GLU A 5 -11.24 -7.35 -26.32
N THR A 6 -11.89 -8.49 -26.48
CA THR A 6 -13.33 -8.65 -26.21
C THR A 6 -13.70 -8.40 -24.75
N GLU A 7 -12.73 -8.51 -23.84
CA GLU A 7 -12.90 -8.35 -22.39
C GLU A 7 -12.47 -6.95 -21.92
N LYS A 8 -12.14 -6.02 -22.84
CA LYS A 8 -11.59 -4.70 -22.50
C LYS A 8 -12.50 -3.83 -21.63
N ASP A 9 -13.81 -4.03 -21.73
CA ASP A 9 -14.82 -3.27 -21.00
C ASP A 9 -15.22 -3.96 -19.67
N GLU A 10 -14.58 -5.09 -19.32
CA GLU A 10 -14.81 -5.77 -18.05
C GLU A 10 -14.14 -5.06 -16.86
N GLU A 11 -14.75 -5.23 -15.69
CA GLU A 11 -14.25 -4.62 -14.45
C GLU A 11 -12.83 -5.08 -14.10
N GLY A 12 -11.93 -4.11 -13.91
CA GLY A 12 -10.53 -4.34 -13.55
C GLY A 12 -9.59 -4.54 -14.73
N VAL A 13 -10.09 -4.44 -15.98
CA VAL A 13 -9.26 -4.48 -17.19
C VAL A 13 -8.74 -3.08 -17.54
N GLN A 14 -7.45 -2.98 -17.83
CA GLN A 14 -6.75 -1.76 -18.21
C GLN A 14 -6.08 -1.92 -19.57
N GLU A 15 -6.20 -0.92 -20.43
CA GLU A 15 -5.50 -0.84 -21.70
C GLU A 15 -4.10 -0.26 -21.50
N THR A 16 -3.07 -0.95 -22.01
CA THR A 16 -1.70 -0.47 -22.11
C THR A 16 -1.27 -0.48 -23.57
N VAL A 17 -0.92 0.68 -24.11
CA VAL A 17 -0.35 0.80 -25.45
C VAL A 17 1.15 0.53 -25.38
N THR A 18 1.60 -0.52 -26.06
CA THR A 18 3.01 -0.93 -26.11
C THR A 18 3.52 -0.78 -27.53
N LEU A 19 4.68 -0.17 -27.70
CA LEU A 19 5.34 -0.04 -28.99
C LEU A 19 6.13 -1.32 -29.28
N VAL A 20 5.77 -2.02 -30.35
CA VAL A 20 6.43 -3.27 -30.77
C VAL A 20 7.08 -3.03 -32.13
N VAL A 21 8.36 -3.37 -32.26
CA VAL A 21 9.08 -3.26 -33.54
C VAL A 21 8.90 -4.56 -34.33
N VAL A 22 8.27 -4.48 -35.49
CA VAL A 22 8.10 -5.61 -36.42
C VAL A 22 8.75 -5.21 -37.75
N ASN A 23 9.76 -5.96 -38.19
CA ASN A 23 10.51 -5.69 -39.43
C ASN A 23 11.06 -4.26 -39.56
N GLY A 24 11.51 -3.66 -38.45
CA GLY A 24 12.08 -2.30 -38.44
C GLY A 24 11.05 -1.17 -38.46
N GLN A 25 9.76 -1.48 -38.42
CA GLN A 25 8.69 -0.50 -38.21
C GLN A 25 8.15 -0.61 -36.78
N THR A 26 8.02 0.53 -36.10
CA THR A 26 7.38 0.60 -34.78
C THR A 26 5.86 0.61 -34.95
N VAL A 27 5.20 -0.41 -34.44
CA VAL A 27 3.74 -0.57 -34.47
C VAL A 27 3.20 -0.45 -33.05
N GLU A 28 2.17 0.38 -32.86
CA GLU A 28 1.44 0.45 -31.60
C GLU A 28 0.57 -0.80 -31.44
N THR A 29 0.79 -1.54 -30.36
CA THR A 29 -0.02 -2.71 -29.99
C THR A 29 -0.74 -2.41 -28.68
N ARG A 30 -2.06 -2.59 -28.66
CA ARG A 30 -2.86 -2.48 -27.44
C ARG A 30 -2.84 -3.81 -26.70
N ILE A 31 -2.47 -3.77 -25.43
CA ILE A 31 -2.49 -4.92 -24.52
C ILE A 31 -3.53 -4.62 -23.45
N TYR A 32 -4.48 -5.54 -23.26
CA TYR A 32 -5.46 -5.46 -22.21
C TYR A 32 -4.99 -6.32 -21.04
N GLY A 33 -4.91 -5.74 -19.85
CA GLY A 33 -4.44 -6.41 -18.65
C GLY A 33 -5.45 -6.30 -17.52
N ARG A 34 -5.79 -7.43 -16.88
CA ARG A 34 -6.58 -7.44 -15.64
C ARG A 34 -5.66 -7.52 -14.43
N THR A 35 -5.88 -6.63 -13.46
CA THR A 35 -5.28 -6.76 -12.13
C THR A 35 -6.19 -7.66 -11.30
N VAL A 36 -5.63 -8.73 -10.75
CA VAL A 36 -6.36 -9.67 -9.87
C VAL A 36 -5.75 -9.51 -8.49
N ILE A 37 -6.58 -9.17 -7.51
CA ILE A 37 -6.19 -9.14 -6.10
C ILE A 37 -6.49 -10.53 -5.54
N HIS A 38 -5.50 -11.13 -4.89
CA HIS A 38 -5.62 -12.43 -4.26
C HIS A 38 -5.79 -12.22 -2.75
N CYS A 39 -6.56 -13.08 -2.10
CA CYS A 39 -6.59 -13.12 -0.65
C CYS A 39 -5.21 -13.56 -0.12
N ASP A 40 -4.64 -12.77 0.79
CA ASP A 40 -3.31 -13.02 1.37
C ASP A 40 -3.28 -14.29 2.25
N LEU A 41 -4.43 -14.70 2.79
CA LEU A 41 -4.55 -15.92 3.60
C LEU A 41 -4.83 -17.17 2.77
N GLU A 42 -5.53 -17.01 1.65
CA GLU A 42 -6.00 -18.09 0.78
C GLU A 42 -5.82 -17.68 -0.69
N PRO A 43 -4.62 -17.89 -1.28
CA PRO A 43 -4.27 -17.32 -2.59
C PRO A 43 -5.18 -17.74 -3.75
N ASP A 44 -5.94 -18.83 -3.61
CA ASP A 44 -6.89 -19.30 -4.62
C ASP A 44 -8.16 -18.43 -4.69
N ILE A 45 -8.43 -17.62 -3.66
CA ILE A 45 -9.58 -16.72 -3.61
C ILE A 45 -9.22 -15.38 -4.24
N THR A 46 -9.94 -15.03 -5.30
CA THR A 46 -9.79 -13.77 -6.05
C THR A 46 -11.09 -12.97 -6.15
N ALA A 47 -12.23 -13.57 -5.80
CA ALA A 47 -13.53 -12.93 -5.79
C ALA A 47 -13.78 -12.23 -4.45
N ASP A 48 -14.40 -11.05 -4.50
CA ASP A 48 -14.80 -10.25 -3.32
C ASP A 48 -13.66 -10.04 -2.30
N VAL A 49 -12.45 -9.87 -2.80
CA VAL A 49 -11.27 -9.57 -1.98
C VAL A 49 -11.24 -8.08 -1.65
N HIS A 50 -11.09 -7.76 -0.37
CA HIS A 50 -11.01 -6.39 0.12
C HIS A 50 -9.68 -6.13 0.82
N SER A 51 -9.02 -5.04 0.45
CA SER A 51 -7.86 -4.51 1.19
C SER A 51 -8.32 -3.86 2.49
N VAL A 52 -7.84 -4.38 3.61
CA VAL A 52 -8.16 -3.89 4.95
C VAL A 52 -6.93 -3.32 5.62
N ASP A 53 -7.02 -2.06 6.06
CA ASP A 53 -6.01 -1.46 6.93
C ASP A 53 -6.24 -1.86 8.38
N ILE A 54 -5.22 -2.41 9.02
CA ILE A 54 -5.22 -2.77 10.44
C ILE A 54 -4.10 -2.02 11.17
N SER A 55 -4.34 -1.70 12.45
CA SER A 55 -3.32 -1.18 13.36
C SER A 55 -3.09 -2.19 14.48
N VAL A 56 -1.89 -2.75 14.53
CA VAL A 56 -1.53 -3.83 15.46
C VAL A 56 -0.59 -3.26 16.54
N PRO A 57 -0.96 -3.35 17.82
CA PRO A 57 -0.06 -3.01 18.91
C PRO A 57 1.01 -4.10 19.06
N THR A 58 2.29 -3.71 18.95
CA THR A 58 3.46 -4.58 19.07
C THR A 58 4.39 -4.04 20.15
N TRP A 59 4.96 -4.94 20.97
CA TRP A 59 6.06 -4.59 21.87
C TRP A 59 7.37 -4.57 21.09
N ILE A 60 8.06 -3.44 21.11
CA ILE A 60 9.36 -3.28 20.46
C ILE A 60 10.41 -2.84 21.48
N GLU A 61 11.66 -3.14 21.17
CA GLU A 61 12.80 -2.59 21.88
C GLU A 61 13.10 -1.18 21.37
N GLU A 62 13.11 -0.22 22.28
CA GLU A 62 13.43 1.18 22.00
C GLU A 62 14.65 1.59 22.83
N GLU A 63 15.67 2.09 22.13
CA GLU A 63 16.80 2.78 22.74
C GLU A 63 16.39 4.17 23.22
N TYR A 64 16.81 4.54 24.42
CA TYR A 64 16.59 5.86 24.98
C TYR A 64 17.81 6.33 25.77
N GLU A 65 18.03 7.65 25.78
CA GLU A 65 19.08 8.27 26.59
C GLU A 65 18.65 8.26 28.07
N THR A 66 19.52 7.73 28.93
CA THR A 66 19.23 7.64 30.37
C THR A 66 19.45 8.95 31.11
N GLY A 67 20.11 9.93 30.46
CA GLY A 67 20.54 11.19 31.08
C GLY A 67 21.87 11.08 31.83
N GLU A 68 22.50 9.91 31.85
CA GLU A 68 23.84 9.68 32.42
C GLU A 68 24.91 9.77 31.32
N GLN A 69 26.14 10.15 31.67
CA GLN A 69 27.28 10.17 30.74
C GLN A 69 28.28 9.07 31.07
N ASN A 70 28.80 8.44 30.02
CA ASN A 70 29.93 7.53 30.09
C ASN A 70 31.23 8.31 30.37
N GLU A 71 32.30 7.60 30.73
CA GLU A 71 33.62 8.20 31.01
C GLU A 71 34.24 8.93 29.81
N ASP A 72 33.83 8.58 28.59
CA ASP A 72 34.26 9.25 27.35
C ASP A 72 33.43 10.50 27.01
N GLY A 73 32.47 10.87 27.87
CA GLY A 73 31.58 12.02 27.70
C GLY A 73 30.39 11.76 26.77
N SER A 74 30.20 10.54 26.27
CA SER A 74 29.00 10.15 25.51
C SER A 74 27.79 9.92 26.42
N ASN A 75 26.58 10.06 25.88
CA ASN A 75 25.35 9.76 26.61
C ASN A 75 25.19 8.24 26.75
N THR A 76 24.76 7.80 27.93
CA THR A 76 24.40 6.41 28.20
C THR A 76 23.06 6.11 27.54
N ILE A 77 23.03 5.05 26.73
CA ILE A 77 21.84 4.56 26.04
C ILE A 77 21.42 3.26 26.73
N ALA A 78 20.13 3.15 27.06
CA ALA A 78 19.53 1.92 27.55
C ALA A 78 18.39 1.47 26.63
N VAL A 79 18.02 0.20 26.73
CA VAL A 79 16.92 -0.40 25.96
C VAL A 79 15.73 -0.66 26.87
N ARG A 80 14.53 -0.32 26.41
CA ARG A 80 13.27 -0.66 27.09
C ARG A 80 12.26 -1.25 26.12
N GLN A 81 11.28 -1.98 26.67
CA GLN A 81 10.11 -2.42 25.92
C GLN A 81 9.10 -1.27 25.83
N ALA A 82 8.73 -0.90 24.61
CA ALA A 82 7.74 0.13 24.32
C ALA A 82 6.62 -0.45 23.44
N LEU A 83 5.37 -0.14 23.78
CA LEU A 83 4.23 -0.51 22.96
C LEU A 83 4.10 0.48 21.80
N ARG A 84 4.19 0.00 20.57
CA ARG A 84 3.99 0.79 19.35
C ARG A 84 2.91 0.19 18.48
N ASN A 85 2.23 1.04 17.73
CA ASN A 85 1.21 0.61 16.77
C ASN A 85 1.80 0.55 15.36
N GLU A 86 1.76 -0.63 14.76
CA GLU A 86 2.15 -0.84 13.37
C GLU A 86 0.92 -0.81 12.48
N ARG A 87 0.94 0.02 11.42
CA ARG A 87 -0.10 0.00 10.40
C ARG A 87 0.27 -1.02 9.32
N ARG A 88 -0.66 -1.92 9.02
CA ARG A 88 -0.52 -2.96 7.99
C ARG A 88 -1.75 -2.95 7.09
N THR A 89 -1.59 -3.43 5.87
CA THR A 89 -2.69 -3.68 4.94
C THR A 89 -2.68 -5.17 4.63
N VAL A 90 -3.86 -5.78 4.59
CA VAL A 90 -4.04 -7.20 4.26
C VAL A 90 -5.23 -7.35 3.31
N ASP A 91 -5.07 -8.15 2.27
CA ASP A 91 -6.13 -8.47 1.32
C ASP A 91 -6.89 -9.72 1.78
N LEU A 92 -8.18 -9.57 2.07
CA LEU A 92 -9.00 -10.64 2.64
C LEU A 92 -10.18 -10.97 1.74
N GLY A 93 -10.38 -12.26 1.47
CA GLY A 93 -11.63 -12.78 0.94
C GLY A 93 -12.79 -12.69 1.97
N PRO A 94 -14.03 -13.02 1.55
CA PRO A 94 -15.23 -12.81 2.36
C PRO A 94 -15.20 -13.45 3.76
N ASP A 95 -14.73 -14.70 3.85
CA ASP A 95 -14.68 -15.43 5.11
C ASP A 95 -13.60 -14.90 6.05
N GLY A 96 -12.42 -14.56 5.51
CA GLY A 96 -11.33 -13.92 6.26
C GLY A 96 -11.75 -12.55 6.80
N LEU A 97 -12.41 -11.73 5.98
CA LEU A 97 -12.94 -10.42 6.39
C LEU A 97 -13.98 -10.57 7.52
N LYS A 98 -14.91 -11.52 7.37
CA LYS A 98 -15.93 -11.82 8.38
C LYS A 98 -15.31 -12.31 9.69
N ALA A 99 -14.27 -13.14 9.62
CA ALA A 99 -13.53 -13.61 10.78
C ALA A 99 -12.83 -12.46 11.51
N LEU A 100 -12.17 -11.55 10.77
CA LEU A 100 -11.54 -10.37 11.33
C LEU A 100 -12.55 -9.47 12.06
N GLN A 101 -13.68 -9.15 11.42
CA GLN A 101 -14.74 -8.34 12.03
C GLN A 101 -15.28 -8.99 13.31
N LYS A 102 -15.48 -10.31 13.30
CA LYS A 102 -15.94 -11.06 14.48
C LYS A 102 -14.93 -11.00 15.61
N ALA A 103 -13.63 -11.15 15.31
CA ALA A 103 -12.56 -11.10 16.30
C ALA A 103 -12.41 -9.71 16.94
N LEU A 104 -12.57 -8.64 16.15
CA LEU A 104 -12.43 -7.26 16.62
C LEU A 104 -13.68 -6.74 17.37
N LYS A 105 -14.85 -7.34 17.13
CA LYS A 105 -16.14 -6.90 17.71
C LYS A 105 -16.12 -6.65 19.23
N PRO A 106 -15.61 -7.55 20.10
CA PRO A 106 -15.59 -7.29 21.55
C PRO A 106 -14.70 -6.09 21.93
N PHE A 107 -13.58 -5.90 21.24
CA PHE A 107 -12.66 -4.79 21.49
C PHE A 107 -13.26 -3.46 21.04
N ALA A 108 -13.86 -3.44 19.85
CA ALA A 108 -14.55 -2.28 19.32
C ALA A 108 -15.71 -1.82 20.24
N ALA A 109 -16.47 -2.78 20.80
CA ALA A 109 -17.57 -2.48 21.72
C ALA A 109 -17.13 -1.85 23.04
N ALA A 110 -15.92 -2.16 23.52
CA ALA A 110 -15.37 -1.62 24.76
C ALA A 110 -14.51 -0.36 24.54
N SER A 111 -14.07 -0.10 23.31
CA SER A 111 -13.22 1.03 22.97
C SER A 111 -13.97 2.35 22.84
N ARG A 112 -13.25 3.46 23.05
CA ARG A 112 -13.69 4.81 22.66
C ARG A 112 -13.19 5.16 21.25
N PRO A 113 -13.91 6.00 20.49
CA PRO A 113 -13.38 6.54 19.24
C PRO A 113 -12.05 7.26 19.47
N ALA A 114 -11.09 7.02 18.57
CA ALA A 114 -9.85 7.77 18.51
C ALA A 114 -9.93 8.80 17.37
N GLU A 115 -9.19 9.90 17.51
CA GLU A 115 -9.05 10.87 16.43
C GLU A 115 -8.33 10.21 15.23
N GLU A 116 -8.85 10.42 14.02
CA GLU A 116 -8.21 9.86 12.83
C GLU A 116 -6.83 10.48 12.65
N PRO A 117 -5.77 9.68 12.40
CA PRO A 117 -4.47 10.23 12.09
C PRO A 117 -4.58 11.09 10.83
N PRO A 118 -3.89 12.25 10.78
CA PRO A 118 -4.00 13.17 9.65
C PRO A 118 -3.70 12.44 8.35
N ALA A 119 -4.65 12.49 7.40
CA ALA A 119 -4.48 11.87 6.10
C ALA A 119 -3.18 12.39 5.45
N LYS A 120 -2.21 11.51 5.19
CA LYS A 120 -1.03 11.86 4.40
C LYS A 120 -1.53 12.28 3.01
N LYS A 121 -1.50 13.58 2.72
CA LYS A 121 -1.74 14.09 1.37
C LYS A 121 -0.78 13.36 0.42
N ARG A 122 -1.30 12.48 -0.44
CA ARG A 122 -0.55 11.90 -1.56
C ARG A 122 -0.06 13.07 -2.41
N GLY A 123 1.22 13.41 -2.28
CA GLY A 123 1.86 14.40 -3.12
C GLY A 123 1.78 13.90 -4.57
N ARG A 124 0.88 14.48 -5.35
CA ARG A 124 0.88 14.33 -6.81
C ARG A 124 2.27 14.78 -7.28
N PRO A 125 3.05 13.95 -8.01
CA PRO A 125 4.29 14.43 -8.59
C PRO A 125 3.95 15.62 -9.49
N ALA A 126 4.60 16.76 -9.23
CA ALA A 126 4.47 17.94 -10.06
C ALA A 126 4.84 17.54 -11.49
N LYS A 127 3.86 17.58 -12.40
CA LYS A 127 4.09 17.44 -13.83
C LYS A 127 5.02 18.59 -14.19
N LYS A 128 6.33 18.31 -14.38
CA LYS A 128 7.26 19.30 -14.95
C LYS A 128 6.64 19.76 -16.26
N ALA A 129 6.18 21.01 -16.30
CA ALA A 129 5.76 21.65 -17.54
C ALA A 129 6.95 21.61 -18.49
N ALA A 130 6.78 20.95 -19.64
CA ALA A 130 7.75 20.98 -20.71
C ALA A 130 7.96 22.44 -21.12
N GLN A 131 9.20 22.91 -20.98
CA GLN A 131 9.62 24.21 -21.49
C GLN A 131 9.63 24.13 -23.01
N THR A 132 8.67 24.80 -23.65
CA THR A 132 8.73 25.09 -25.08
C THR A 132 9.81 26.16 -25.28
N PRO A 133 10.84 25.96 -26.12
CA PRO A 133 11.79 27.02 -26.44
C PRO A 133 11.10 28.12 -27.27
N PRO A 134 11.46 29.41 -27.08
CA PRO A 134 10.85 30.49 -27.84
C PRO A 134 11.28 30.43 -29.30
N SER A 135 10.30 30.61 -30.18
CA SER A 135 10.49 30.79 -31.61
C SER A 135 11.33 32.04 -31.87
N ALA A 136 12.43 31.88 -32.60
CA ALA A 136 13.23 33.00 -33.08
C ALA A 136 12.41 33.85 -34.08
N SER A 137 12.57 35.17 -34.00
CA SER A 137 12.21 36.14 -35.02
C SER A 137 13.43 37.00 -35.30
#